data_AF-A0A9W9YNR2-F1
#
_entry.id   AF-A0A9W9YNR2-F1
#
_cell.length_a   1.000
_cell.length_b   1.000
_cell.length_c   1.000
_cell.angle_alpha   90.00
_cell.angle_beta   90.00
_cell.angle_gamma   90.00
#
_symmetry.space_group_name_H-M   'P 1'
#
loop_
_entity.id
_entity.type
_entity.pdbx_description
1 polymer ?
#
loop_
_entity_poly.entity_id
_entity_poly.type
_entity_poly.pdbx_seq_one_letter_code
_entity_poly.pdbx_strand_id
1 'polypeptide(L)'
;MDLIKTCTATQQLHLVDKNLSKGASGSDQVDSPRVPLDNSSNDMLYKDFRMLGEKMGFDKDVTRNLKQKNNPTDELLQMWSVKPEATVQNLIALLKDNELQRMDVAKILEDWVERKGST
;
A
#
# COMPACT_ATOMS: atom_id res chain seq x y z
N MET A 1 -24.70 4.74 35.29
CA MET A 1 -24.31 3.32 35.16
C MET A 1 -22.99 3.29 34.43
N ASP A 2 -21.92 3.12 35.20
CA ASP A 2 -20.60 2.75 34.71
C ASP A 2 -20.63 1.33 34.13
N LEU A 3 -19.96 1.08 33.01
CA LEU A 3 -18.78 0.21 32.94
C LEU A 3 -18.29 0.10 31.48
N ILE A 4 -17.14 0.71 31.24
CA ILE A 4 -16.17 0.29 30.24
C ILE A 4 -15.73 -1.15 30.59
N LYS A 5 -15.42 -1.98 29.57
CA LYS A 5 -14.55 -3.20 29.54
C LYS A 5 -15.24 -4.27 28.65
N THR A 6 -14.59 -5.02 27.75
CA THR A 6 -13.19 -5.26 27.43
C THR A 6 -13.15 -6.11 26.15
N CYS A 7 -12.11 -5.92 25.35
CA CYS A 7 -11.69 -6.78 24.26
C CYS A 7 -11.35 -8.20 24.76
N THR A 8 -11.67 -9.25 24.01
CA THR A 8 -11.23 -10.63 24.30
C THR A 8 -10.61 -11.24 23.05
N ALA A 9 -9.29 -11.24 23.00
CA ALA A 9 -8.51 -12.07 22.09
C ALA A 9 -8.22 -13.40 22.80
N THR A 10 -8.38 -14.53 22.13
CA THR A 10 -7.86 -15.82 22.60
C THR A 10 -7.20 -16.53 21.43
N GLN A 11 -5.88 -16.60 21.50
CA GLN A 11 -5.02 -17.49 20.73
C GLN A 11 -5.22 -18.92 21.23
N GLN A 12 -5.25 -19.89 20.32
CA GLN A 12 -5.05 -21.30 20.66
C GLN A 12 -4.02 -21.87 19.68
N LEU A 13 -2.78 -21.95 20.17
CA LEU A 13 -1.70 -22.77 19.62
C LEU A 13 -1.97 -24.23 20.01
N HIS A 14 -1.97 -25.15 19.05
CA HIS A 14 -1.79 -26.58 19.30
C HIS A 14 -0.67 -27.11 18.42
N LEU A 15 0.47 -27.39 19.07
CA LEU A 15 1.58 -28.17 18.57
C LEU A 15 1.19 -29.65 18.58
N VAL A 16 1.42 -30.37 17.48
CA VAL A 16 1.55 -31.83 17.48
C VAL A 16 2.81 -32.17 16.68
N ASP A 17 3.88 -32.48 17.39
CA ASP A 17 5.02 -33.21 16.86
C ASP A 17 4.66 -34.69 16.71
N LYS A 18 5.09 -35.32 15.59
CA LYS A 18 5.47 -36.75 15.54
C LYS A 18 6.14 -37.12 14.20
N ASN A 19 7.47 -37.23 14.29
CA ASN A 19 8.32 -38.34 13.85
C ASN A 19 8.53 -38.68 12.35
N LEU A 20 9.77 -38.41 11.92
CA LEU A 20 10.80 -39.39 11.55
C LEU A 20 10.49 -40.42 10.43
N SER A 21 11.09 -40.22 9.26
CA SER A 21 11.55 -41.29 8.38
C SER A 21 12.90 -40.92 7.75
N LYS A 22 13.90 -41.78 7.95
CA LYS A 22 15.23 -41.73 7.32
C LYS A 22 15.14 -42.39 5.95
N GLY A 23 15.72 -41.75 4.93
CA GLY A 23 16.03 -42.36 3.64
C GLY A 23 17.16 -41.59 2.97
N ALA A 24 18.33 -42.21 2.90
CA ALA A 24 19.49 -41.71 2.18
C ALA A 24 19.37 -42.05 0.68
N SER A 25 19.77 -41.14 -0.21
CA SER A 25 20.66 -41.44 -1.35
C SER A 25 20.88 -40.16 -2.16
N GLY A 26 22.12 -39.94 -2.57
CA GLY A 26 22.59 -38.72 -3.21
C GLY A 26 21.96 -38.42 -4.57
N SER A 27 21.99 -37.14 -4.90
CA SER A 27 22.22 -36.66 -6.27
C SER A 27 22.82 -35.27 -6.15
N ASP A 28 23.94 -35.08 -6.85
CA ASP A 28 24.71 -33.86 -6.91
C ASP A 28 23.82 -32.69 -7.35
N GLN A 29 23.45 -31.82 -6.40
CA GLN A 29 22.85 -30.53 -6.72
C GLN A 29 23.95 -29.51 -6.88
N VAL A 30 24.17 -29.16 -8.14
CA VAL A 30 24.86 -27.96 -8.61
C VAL A 30 24.45 -26.79 -7.73
N ASP A 31 25.42 -26.21 -7.03
CA ASP A 31 25.26 -25.05 -6.16
C ASP A 31 24.85 -23.85 -7.03
N SER A 32 23.56 -23.71 -7.29
CA SER A 32 23.00 -22.51 -7.92
C SER A 32 23.19 -21.38 -6.93
N PRO A 33 23.84 -20.26 -7.32
CA PRO A 33 24.00 -19.12 -6.43
C PRO A 33 22.62 -18.74 -5.93
N ARG A 34 22.42 -18.87 -4.62
CA ARG A 34 21.29 -18.29 -3.91
C ARG A 34 21.36 -16.80 -4.15
N VAL A 35 20.68 -16.32 -5.19
CA VAL A 35 20.43 -14.90 -5.39
C VAL A 35 19.89 -14.38 -4.06
N PRO A 36 20.53 -13.38 -3.43
CA PRO A 36 19.93 -12.72 -2.30
C PRO A 36 18.55 -12.28 -2.76
N LEU A 37 17.51 -12.77 -2.08
CA LEU A 37 16.20 -12.14 -2.12
C LEU A 37 16.47 -10.69 -1.73
N ASP A 38 16.47 -9.84 -2.74
CA ASP A 38 16.25 -8.42 -2.64
C ASP A 38 14.99 -8.26 -1.78
N ASN A 39 15.20 -8.22 -0.46
CA ASN A 39 14.27 -7.69 0.50
C ASN A 39 14.33 -6.18 0.33
N SER A 40 13.81 -5.76 -0.81
CA SER A 40 13.60 -4.39 -1.21
C SER A 40 13.02 -3.69 -0.01
N SER A 41 13.82 -2.83 0.61
CA SER A 41 13.45 -1.96 1.71
C SER A 41 12.43 -0.89 1.28
N ASN A 42 11.61 -1.19 0.27
CA ASN A 42 10.52 -0.41 -0.27
C ASN A 42 9.33 -0.35 0.70
N ASP A 43 9.28 -1.23 1.70
CA ASP A 43 8.28 -1.23 2.77
C ASP A 43 8.45 -0.08 3.78
N MET A 44 9.59 0.63 3.78
CA MET A 44 9.83 1.71 4.77
C MET A 44 9.23 3.06 4.36
N LEU A 45 8.85 3.24 3.10
CA LEU A 45 8.27 4.48 2.59
C LEU A 45 6.88 4.16 2.02
N TYR A 46 5.83 4.42 2.79
CA TYR A 46 4.43 4.23 2.40
C TYR A 46 4.05 5.12 1.20
N LYS A 47 4.50 4.81 -0.02
CA LYS A 47 4.17 5.56 -1.25
C LYS A 47 2.83 5.12 -1.85
N ASP A 48 1.91 4.70 -0.99
CA ASP A 48 0.60 4.17 -1.36
C ASP A 48 -0.51 5.22 -1.17
N PHE A 49 -1.76 4.82 -1.42
CA PHE A 49 -2.92 5.69 -1.31
C PHE A 49 -3.10 6.32 0.09
N ARG A 50 -2.50 5.76 1.16
CA ARG A 50 -2.63 6.32 2.50
C ARG A 50 -1.85 7.62 2.64
N MET A 51 -0.62 7.65 2.15
CA MET A 51 0.19 8.87 2.13
C MET A 51 -0.41 9.93 1.21
N LEU A 52 -0.97 9.51 0.07
CA LEU A 52 -1.73 10.42 -0.78
C LEU A 52 -2.91 11.04 -0.02
N GLY A 53 -3.65 10.24 0.74
CA GLY A 53 -4.77 10.71 1.56
C GLY A 53 -4.33 11.71 2.64
N GLU A 54 -3.22 11.44 3.33
CA GLU A 54 -2.63 12.38 4.31
C GLU A 54 -2.26 13.72 3.65
N LYS A 55 -1.63 13.68 2.46
CA LYS A 55 -1.29 14.88 1.69
C LYS A 55 -2.51 15.63 1.16
N MET A 56 -3.63 14.94 0.94
CA MET A 56 -4.95 15.52 0.63
C MET A 56 -5.68 16.07 1.87
N GLY A 57 -5.08 15.98 3.06
CA GLY A 57 -5.66 16.44 4.32
C GLY A 57 -6.72 15.51 4.89
N PHE A 58 -6.59 14.20 4.68
CA PHE A 58 -7.40 13.19 5.36
C PHE A 58 -6.63 12.56 6.53
N ASP A 59 -7.35 12.27 7.61
CA ASP A 59 -6.77 11.61 8.78
C ASP A 59 -6.45 10.13 8.52
N LYS A 60 -5.54 9.59 9.33
CA LYS A 60 -5.11 8.18 9.27
C LYS A 60 -6.25 7.19 9.47
N ASP A 61 -7.27 7.56 10.23
CA ASP A 61 -8.45 6.71 10.43
C ASP A 61 -9.28 6.59 9.16
N VAL A 62 -9.37 7.66 8.38
CA VAL A 62 -10.04 7.65 7.07
C VAL A 62 -9.31 6.70 6.12
N THR A 63 -7.99 6.84 6.01
CA THR A 63 -7.19 5.99 5.09
C THR A 63 -7.14 4.53 5.55
N ARG A 64 -7.22 4.27 6.87
CA ARG A 64 -7.36 2.93 7.44
C ARG A 64 -8.69 2.28 7.07
N ASN A 65 -9.79 3.02 7.12
CA ASN A 65 -11.11 2.52 6.74
C ASN A 65 -11.19 2.22 5.23
N LEU A 66 -10.58 3.08 4.41
CA LEU A 66 -10.49 2.89 2.96
C LEU A 66 -9.77 1.59 2.59
N LYS A 67 -8.80 1.12 3.39
CA LYS A 67 -8.09 -0.16 3.15
C LYS A 67 -9.04 -1.36 3.03
N GLN A 68 -10.22 -1.31 3.64
CA GLN A 68 -11.20 -2.39 3.61
C GLN A 68 -12.06 -2.40 2.33
N LYS A 69 -11.88 -1.42 1.46
CA LYS A 69 -12.68 -1.23 0.24
C LYS A 69 -12.06 -1.91 -0.96
N ASN A 70 -12.89 -2.20 -1.96
CA ASN A 70 -12.46 -2.89 -3.18
C ASN A 70 -11.47 -2.06 -4.01
N ASN A 71 -11.67 -0.73 -4.09
CA ASN A 71 -10.76 0.19 -4.76
C ASN A 71 -10.50 1.42 -3.87
N PRO A 72 -9.53 1.33 -2.94
CA PRO A 72 -9.28 2.39 -1.97
C PRO A 72 -8.84 3.72 -2.60
N THR A 73 -8.17 3.67 -3.76
CA THR A 73 -7.67 4.89 -4.42
C THR A 73 -8.80 5.63 -5.12
N ASP A 74 -9.70 4.90 -5.80
CA ASP A 74 -10.87 5.51 -6.43
C ASP A 74 -11.81 6.13 -5.39
N GLU A 75 -12.09 5.42 -4.29
CA GLU A 75 -12.89 5.97 -3.20
C GLU A 75 -12.23 7.21 -2.56
N LEU A 76 -10.90 7.19 -2.36
CA LEU A 76 -10.16 8.36 -1.88
C LEU A 76 -10.30 9.56 -2.82
N LEU A 77 -10.16 9.35 -4.12
CA LEU A 77 -10.27 10.43 -5.12
C LEU A 77 -11.69 10.98 -5.20
N GLN A 78 -12.70 10.12 -5.09
CA GLN A 78 -14.11 10.55 -4.99
C GLN A 78 -14.34 11.40 -3.75
N MET A 79 -13.84 10.95 -2.59
CA MET A 79 -13.91 11.73 -1.35
C MET A 79 -13.18 13.07 -1.46
N TRP A 80 -12.05 13.11 -2.19
CA TRP A 80 -11.31 14.35 -2.38
C TRP A 80 -12.03 15.29 -3.34
N SER A 81 -12.70 14.78 -4.37
CA SER A 81 -13.33 15.56 -5.45
C SER A 81 -14.35 16.62 -5.00
N VAL A 82 -14.91 16.48 -3.78
CA VAL A 82 -15.85 17.45 -3.22
C VAL A 82 -15.15 18.68 -2.62
N LYS A 83 -13.82 18.63 -2.41
CA LYS A 83 -13.04 19.73 -1.84
C LYS A 83 -12.72 20.78 -2.92
N PRO A 84 -12.67 22.08 -2.59
CA PRO A 84 -12.37 23.13 -3.56
C PRO A 84 -10.95 23.02 -4.13
N GLU A 85 -10.00 22.46 -3.38
CA GLU A 85 -8.63 22.20 -3.85
C GLU A 85 -8.49 20.98 -4.78
N ALA A 86 -9.58 20.26 -5.06
CA ALA A 86 -9.56 19.00 -5.83
C ALA A 86 -9.43 19.21 -7.34
N THR A 87 -8.31 19.81 -7.76
CA THR A 87 -7.97 20.05 -9.16
C THR A 87 -6.97 19.01 -9.66
N VAL A 88 -7.00 18.72 -10.97
CA VAL A 88 -6.01 17.82 -11.59
C VAL A 88 -4.59 18.35 -11.41
N GLN A 89 -4.40 19.67 -11.46
CA GLN A 89 -3.10 20.31 -11.22
C GLN A 89 -2.59 20.07 -9.80
N ASN A 90 -3.48 20.18 -8.79
CA ASN A 90 -3.11 19.88 -7.41
C ASN A 90 -2.81 18.39 -7.23
N LEU A 91 -3.57 17.50 -7.88
CA LEU A 91 -3.27 16.06 -7.83
C LEU A 91 -1.88 15.76 -8.41
N ILE A 92 -1.52 16.38 -9.54
CA ILE A 92 -0.19 16.25 -10.14
C ILE A 92 0.88 16.75 -9.16
N ALA A 93 0.67 17.92 -8.54
CA ALA A 93 1.62 18.47 -7.57
C ALA A 93 1.82 17.53 -6.36
N LEU A 94 0.75 16.95 -5.83
CA LEU A 94 0.81 15.98 -4.74
C LEU A 94 1.59 14.72 -5.16
N LEU A 95 1.34 14.18 -6.36
CA LEU A 95 2.06 12.99 -6.86
C LEU A 95 3.56 13.23 -7.06
N LYS A 96 3.95 14.46 -7.42
CA LYS A 96 5.35 14.88 -7.57
C LYS A 96 6.05 15.20 -6.25
N ASP A 97 5.32 15.29 -5.14
CA ASP A 97 5.88 15.57 -3.81
C ASP A 97 7.01 14.59 -3.46
N ASN A 98 8.02 15.07 -2.72
CA ASN A 98 9.21 14.29 -2.38
C ASN A 98 8.92 13.02 -1.58
N GLU A 99 7.77 12.94 -0.90
CA GLU A 99 7.37 11.74 -0.19
C GLU A 99 6.77 10.69 -1.13
N LEU A 100 5.95 11.11 -2.11
CA LEU A 100 5.28 10.21 -3.05
C LEU A 100 6.17 9.84 -4.25
N GLN A 101 6.81 10.83 -4.89
CA GLN A 101 7.71 10.67 -6.04
C GLN A 101 7.11 9.82 -7.19
N ARG A 102 5.79 9.89 -7.40
CA ARG A 102 5.07 9.17 -8.46
C ARG A 102 5.06 9.98 -9.76
N MET A 103 6.27 10.26 -10.25
CA MET A 103 6.50 11.01 -11.50
C MET A 103 5.92 10.29 -12.72
N ASP A 104 5.83 8.96 -12.67
CA ASP A 104 5.23 8.11 -13.70
C ASP A 104 3.74 8.44 -13.92
N VAL A 105 2.96 8.46 -12.84
CA VAL A 105 1.53 8.78 -12.90
C VAL A 105 1.32 10.26 -13.17
N ALA A 106 2.13 11.12 -12.54
CA ALA A 106 2.06 12.56 -12.77
C ALA A 106 2.25 12.91 -14.25
N LYS A 107 3.23 12.29 -14.92
CA LYS A 107 3.46 12.49 -16.36
C LYS A 107 2.27 12.06 -17.21
N ILE A 108 1.66 10.91 -16.90
CA ILE A 108 0.46 10.45 -17.62
C ILE A 108 -0.67 11.48 -17.50
N LEU A 109 -0.88 12.05 -16.30
CA LEU A 109 -1.90 13.07 -16.08
C LEU A 109 -1.56 14.38 -16.80
N GLU A 110 -0.30 14.79 -16.83
CA GLU A 110 0.16 15.96 -17.60
C GLU A 110 -0.12 15.80 -19.09
N ASP A 111 0.29 14.67 -19.67
CA ASP A 111 0.04 14.36 -21.08
C ASP A 111 -1.46 14.35 -21.41
N TRP A 112 -2.31 13.93 -20.46
CA TRP A 112 -3.77 13.94 -20.62
C TRP A 112 -4.34 15.36 -20.63
N VAL A 113 -3.86 16.23 -19.74
CA VAL A 113 -4.28 17.63 -19.66
C VAL A 113 -3.85 18.40 -20.92
N GLU A 114 -2.61 18.21 -21.38
CA GLU A 114 -2.08 18.85 -22.58
C GLU A 114 -2.87 18.46 -23.83
N ARG A 115 -3.23 17.17 -23.99
CA ARG A 115 -4.04 16.71 -25.12
C ARG A 115 -5.45 17.32 -25.15
N LYS A 116 -6.05 17.56 -23.99
CA LYS A 116 -7.39 18.17 -23.89
C LYS A 116 -7.39 19.67 -24.19
N GLY A 117 -6.25 20.35 -24.04
CA GLY A 117 -6.09 21.78 -24.37
C GLY A 117 -5.78 22.07 -25.84
N SER A 118 -5.64 21.04 -26.68
CA SER A 118 -5.23 21.15 -28.09
C SER A 118 -6.38 20.99 -29.09
N THR A 119 -7.62 21.02 -28.62
CA THR A 119 -8.86 20.98 -29.44
C THR A 119 -9.61 22.29 -29.34
#